data_AF-A0A3M2CIB6-F1
#
_entry.id   AF-A0A3M2CIB6-F1
#
_cell.length_a   1.000
_cell.length_b   1.000
_cell.length_c   1.000
_cell.angle_alpha   90.00
_cell.angle_beta   90.00
_cell.angle_gamma   90.00
#
_symmetry.space_group_name_H-M   'P 1'
#
loop_
_entity.id
_entity.type
_entity.pdbx_description
1 polymer ?
#
loop_
_entity_poly.entity_id
_entity_poly.type
_entity_poly.pdbx_seq_one_letter_code
_entity_poly.pdbx_strand_id
1 'polypeptide(L)'
;MSNERPIHLPTPPAFLRLAAVGVSLIVGLSCLPVLYLTVLGADRTLWFSTMFELLVLGACAIGVLAGFGRFREGWALALACAGGTVLVCGVFAFVEIRANFGTNADIAPLLKPMLAARLAAAVLIGLLASVAVWARNPRSWRLVFVGVAMLLPVVAVVGLARLGTGLPMSTPRETPGAEAVRIAVWLLAGVIGIGLVSAGGHLLIRSYELGRPENIDGDAS
;
A
#
# COMPACT_ATOMS: atom_id res chain seq x y z
N MET A 1 1.25 -9.87 40.63
CA MET A 1 0.16 -9.88 39.63
C MET A 1 -0.42 -8.48 39.60
N SER A 2 -0.02 -7.65 38.64
CA SER A 2 -0.60 -6.32 38.43
C SER A 2 -2.03 -6.48 37.94
N ASN A 3 -2.97 -5.78 38.59
CA ASN A 3 -4.38 -5.78 38.23
C ASN A 3 -4.57 -4.82 37.05
N GLU A 4 -4.21 -5.25 35.84
CA GLU A 4 -4.36 -4.44 34.62
C GLU A 4 -5.85 -4.35 34.27
N ARG A 5 -6.42 -3.16 34.48
CA ARG A 5 -7.81 -2.88 34.08
C ARG A 5 -7.86 -2.87 32.54
N PRO A 6 -8.83 -3.55 31.91
CA PRO A 6 -8.97 -3.54 30.46
C PRO A 6 -9.19 -2.10 29.97
N ILE A 7 -8.27 -1.60 29.15
CA ILE A 7 -8.34 -0.25 28.57
C ILE A 7 -9.39 -0.28 27.44
N HIS A 8 -10.57 0.28 27.70
CA HIS A 8 -11.60 0.41 26.69
C HIS A 8 -11.27 1.54 25.72
N LEU A 9 -10.71 1.18 24.56
CA LEU A 9 -10.49 2.12 23.48
C LEU A 9 -11.82 2.61 22.88
N PRO A 10 -11.95 3.93 22.61
CA PRO A 10 -13.13 4.46 21.95
C PRO A 10 -13.26 3.83 20.56
N THR A 11 -14.45 3.30 20.26
CA THR A 11 -14.76 2.73 18.96
C THR A 11 -14.69 3.83 17.89
N PRO A 12 -14.15 3.54 16.69
CA PRO A 12 -14.14 4.51 15.61
C PRO A 12 -15.58 4.93 15.26
N PRO A 13 -15.79 6.20 14.87
CA PRO A 13 -17.12 6.70 14.51
C PRO A 13 -17.74 5.87 13.38
N ALA A 14 -19.08 5.72 13.42
CA ALA A 14 -19.80 4.83 12.52
C ALA A 14 -19.56 5.13 11.03
N PHE A 15 -19.37 6.39 10.65
CA PHE A 15 -19.09 6.76 9.27
C PHE A 15 -17.76 6.20 8.75
N LEU A 16 -16.69 6.17 9.57
CA LEU A 16 -15.40 5.59 9.17
C LEU A 16 -15.51 4.06 9.00
N ARG A 17 -16.29 3.43 9.89
CA ARG A 17 -16.57 2.00 9.81
C ARG A 17 -17.34 1.65 8.54
N LEU A 18 -18.41 2.38 8.24
CA LEU A 18 -19.19 2.21 7.02
C LEU A 18 -18.37 2.49 5.76
N ALA A 19 -17.53 3.53 5.77
CA ALA A 19 -16.62 3.82 4.67
C ALA A 19 -15.62 2.68 4.46
N ALA A 20 -15.02 2.14 5.52
CA ALA A 20 -14.11 1.00 5.43
C ALA A 20 -14.80 -0.25 4.84
N VAL A 21 -16.04 -0.56 5.27
CA VAL A 21 -16.83 -1.66 4.68
C VAL A 21 -17.11 -1.38 3.21
N GLY A 22 -17.63 -0.20 2.87
CA GLY A 22 -18.01 0.15 1.50
C GLY A 22 -16.83 0.09 0.55
N VAL A 23 -15.70 0.71 0.89
CA VAL A 23 -14.50 0.70 0.06
C VAL A 23 -13.93 -0.72 -0.06
N SER A 24 -13.87 -1.49 1.04
CA SER A 24 -13.38 -2.87 0.99
C SER A 24 -14.26 -3.78 0.12
N LEU A 25 -15.60 -3.62 0.17
CA LEU A 25 -16.52 -4.37 -0.68
C LEU A 25 -16.36 -3.99 -2.15
N ILE A 26 -16.24 -2.70 -2.47
CA ILE A 26 -16.03 -2.23 -3.85
C ILE A 26 -14.72 -2.80 -4.40
N VAL A 27 -13.63 -2.72 -3.64
CA VAL A 27 -12.33 -3.27 -4.05
C VAL A 27 -12.41 -4.79 -4.19
N GLY A 28 -13.01 -5.49 -3.23
CA GLY A 28 -13.17 -6.95 -3.29
C GLY A 28 -14.03 -7.41 -4.46
N LEU A 29 -15.16 -6.77 -4.73
CA LEU A 29 -16.01 -7.08 -5.87
C LEU A 29 -15.30 -6.79 -7.19
N SER A 30 -14.45 -5.76 -7.24
CA SER A 30 -13.67 -5.48 -8.43
C SER A 30 -12.66 -6.59 -8.76
N CYS A 31 -12.28 -7.46 -7.81
CA CYS A 31 -11.41 -8.63 -8.04
C CYS A 31 -12.02 -9.69 -8.96
N LEU A 32 -13.34 -9.83 -8.96
CA LEU A 32 -14.04 -10.86 -9.72
C LEU A 32 -13.79 -10.79 -11.24
N PRO A 33 -13.93 -9.64 -11.93
CA PRO A 33 -13.64 -9.56 -13.35
C PRO A 33 -12.16 -9.82 -13.68
N VAL A 34 -11.21 -9.41 -12.82
CA VAL A 34 -9.79 -9.70 -13.06
C VAL A 34 -9.51 -11.19 -12.91
N LEU A 35 -10.02 -11.83 -11.84
CA LEU A 35 -9.90 -13.27 -11.65
C LEU A 35 -10.48 -14.06 -12.83
N TYR A 36 -11.64 -13.64 -13.33
CA TYR A 36 -12.24 -14.23 -14.52
C TYR A 36 -11.30 -14.12 -15.73
N LEU A 37 -10.76 -12.93 -16.00
CA LEU A 37 -9.86 -12.69 -17.13
C LEU A 37 -8.53 -13.45 -16.97
N THR A 38 -7.96 -13.53 -15.78
CA THR A 38 -6.65 -14.18 -15.55
C THR A 38 -6.72 -15.70 -15.56
N VAL A 39 -7.87 -16.27 -15.20
CA VAL A 39 -8.09 -17.73 -15.18
C VAL A 39 -8.63 -18.26 -16.50
N LEU A 40 -9.64 -17.59 -17.07
CA LEU A 40 -10.40 -18.09 -18.23
C LEU A 40 -10.18 -17.28 -19.51
N GLY A 41 -9.83 -16.00 -19.41
CA GLY A 41 -9.74 -15.08 -20.56
C GLY A 41 -8.37 -14.98 -21.21
N ALA A 42 -7.32 -15.52 -20.60
CA ALA A 42 -5.96 -15.46 -21.12
C ALA A 42 -5.60 -16.74 -21.87
N ASP A 43 -4.82 -16.62 -22.96
CA ASP A 43 -4.24 -17.77 -23.67
C ASP A 43 -3.40 -18.67 -22.76
N ARG A 44 -2.86 -18.09 -21.68
CA ARG A 44 -2.17 -18.78 -20.60
C ARG A 44 -2.63 -18.24 -19.26
N THR A 45 -2.94 -19.14 -18.33
CA THR A 45 -3.33 -18.77 -16.97
C THR A 45 -2.22 -17.96 -16.30
N LEU A 46 -2.57 -16.75 -15.84
CA LEU A 46 -1.66 -15.87 -15.11
C LEU A 46 -1.74 -16.19 -13.62
N TRP A 47 -0.94 -17.18 -13.19
CA TRP A 47 -0.97 -17.69 -11.81
C TRP A 47 -0.64 -16.61 -10.77
N PHE A 48 0.38 -15.79 -11.01
CA PHE A 48 0.78 -14.75 -10.05
C PHE A 48 -0.33 -13.70 -9.91
N SER A 49 -0.88 -13.21 -11.02
CA SER A 49 -2.00 -12.25 -10.99
C SER A 49 -3.20 -12.83 -10.25
N THR A 50 -3.52 -14.10 -10.47
CA THR A 50 -4.59 -14.79 -9.77
C THR A 50 -4.32 -14.86 -8.25
N MET A 51 -3.10 -15.20 -7.83
CA MET A 51 -2.74 -15.20 -6.41
C MET A 51 -2.81 -13.80 -5.79
N PHE A 52 -2.39 -12.75 -6.50
CA PHE A 52 -2.49 -11.38 -6.02
C PHE A 52 -3.95 -10.94 -5.82
N GLU A 53 -4.86 -11.29 -6.73
CA GLU A 53 -6.28 -11.01 -6.56
C GLU A 53 -6.89 -11.75 -5.36
N LEU A 54 -6.47 -13.00 -5.10
CA LEU A 54 -6.90 -13.75 -3.91
C LEU A 54 -6.40 -13.10 -2.61
N LEU A 55 -5.16 -12.59 -2.59
CA LEU A 55 -4.63 -11.82 -1.45
C LEU A 55 -5.40 -10.51 -1.24
N VAL A 56 -5.77 -9.82 -2.32
CA VAL A 56 -6.63 -8.61 -2.25
C VAL A 56 -8.01 -8.96 -1.67
N LEU A 57 -8.63 -10.05 -2.10
CA LEU A 57 -9.91 -10.52 -1.54
C LEU A 57 -9.80 -10.80 -0.04
N GLY A 58 -8.74 -11.48 0.39
CA GLY A 58 -8.47 -11.74 1.81
C GLY A 58 -8.30 -10.44 2.61
N ALA A 59 -7.52 -9.48 2.08
CA ALA A 59 -7.37 -8.16 2.69
C ALA A 59 -8.71 -7.40 2.79
N CYS A 60 -9.55 -7.47 1.75
CA CYS A 60 -10.87 -6.86 1.75
C CYS A 60 -11.81 -7.50 2.77
N ALA A 61 -11.75 -8.83 2.94
CA ALA A 61 -12.50 -9.53 3.98
C ALA A 61 -12.08 -9.06 5.39
N ILE A 62 -10.78 -8.88 5.64
CA ILE A 62 -10.26 -8.30 6.89
C ILE A 62 -10.78 -6.86 7.06
N GLY A 63 -10.78 -6.06 5.99
CA GLY A 63 -11.31 -4.69 6.02
C GLY A 63 -12.80 -4.61 6.36
N VAL A 64 -13.61 -5.52 5.82
CA VAL A 64 -15.03 -5.66 6.15
C VAL A 64 -15.22 -6.07 7.61
N LEU A 65 -14.47 -7.06 8.10
CA LEU A 65 -14.51 -7.50 9.50
C LEU A 65 -14.09 -6.37 10.46
N ALA A 66 -13.08 -5.58 10.09
CA ALA A 66 -12.68 -4.38 10.83
C ALA A 66 -13.80 -3.34 10.85
N GLY A 67 -14.46 -3.08 9.72
CA GLY A 67 -15.62 -2.21 9.64
C GLY A 67 -16.78 -2.65 10.55
N PHE A 68 -17.06 -3.97 10.63
CA PHE A 68 -18.03 -4.52 11.57
C PHE A 68 -17.61 -4.47 13.05
N GLY A 69 -16.41 -3.99 13.35
CA GLY A 69 -15.93 -3.80 14.72
C GLY A 69 -15.38 -5.07 15.36
N ARG A 70 -15.00 -6.07 14.55
CA ARG A 70 -14.41 -7.33 15.04
C ARG A 70 -13.07 -7.12 15.76
N PHE A 71 -12.34 -6.07 15.38
CA PHE A 71 -11.04 -5.69 15.96
C PHE A 71 -11.19 -4.38 16.76
N ARG A 72 -11.35 -4.48 18.10
CA ARG A 72 -11.53 -3.30 18.97
C ARG A 72 -10.22 -2.58 19.27
N GLU A 73 -9.15 -3.33 19.52
CA GLU A 73 -7.83 -2.81 19.92
C GLU A 73 -6.89 -2.55 18.73
N GLY A 74 -7.13 -3.21 17.60
CA GLY A 74 -6.24 -3.18 16.43
C GLY A 74 -6.90 -2.66 15.14
N TRP A 75 -8.05 -1.98 15.22
CA TRP A 75 -8.84 -1.57 14.05
C TRP A 75 -8.00 -0.87 12.98
N ALA A 76 -7.23 0.14 13.39
CA ALA A 76 -6.46 0.95 12.45
C ALA A 76 -5.25 0.19 11.89
N LEU A 77 -4.56 -0.60 12.70
CA LEU A 77 -3.45 -1.42 12.22
C LEU A 77 -3.95 -2.47 11.21
N ALA A 78 -5.08 -3.12 11.50
CA ALA A 78 -5.69 -4.09 10.60
C ALA A 78 -6.05 -3.46 9.25
N LEU A 79 -6.67 -2.27 9.25
CA LEU A 79 -6.99 -1.57 7.99
C LEU A 79 -5.76 -1.03 7.27
N ALA A 80 -4.76 -0.54 7.99
CA ALA A 80 -3.50 -0.10 7.39
C ALA A 80 -2.79 -1.28 6.71
N CYS A 81 -2.72 -2.44 7.36
CA CYS A 81 -2.18 -3.67 6.79
C CYS A 81 -2.99 -4.13 5.58
N ALA A 82 -4.33 -4.16 5.67
CA ALA A 82 -5.19 -4.51 4.55
C ALA A 82 -4.97 -3.58 3.35
N GLY A 83 -4.99 -2.26 3.56
CA GLY A 83 -4.72 -1.26 2.54
C GLY A 83 -3.33 -1.42 1.91
N GLY A 84 -2.30 -1.68 2.74
CA GLY A 84 -0.95 -1.99 2.28
C GLY A 84 -0.88 -3.24 1.40
N THR A 85 -1.57 -4.32 1.78
CA THR A 85 -1.66 -5.54 0.97
C THR A 85 -2.34 -5.27 -0.37
N VAL A 86 -3.46 -4.54 -0.37
CA VAL A 86 -4.17 -4.18 -1.62
C VAL A 86 -3.27 -3.35 -2.52
N LEU A 87 -2.53 -2.38 -1.97
CA LEU A 87 -1.62 -1.53 -2.72
C LEU A 87 -0.49 -2.35 -3.37
N VAL A 88 0.21 -3.17 -2.59
CA VAL A 88 1.35 -3.97 -3.07
C VAL A 88 0.90 -4.99 -4.12
N CYS A 89 -0.16 -5.75 -3.82
CA CYS A 89 -0.72 -6.73 -4.77
C CYS A 89 -1.22 -6.04 -6.04
N GLY A 90 -1.87 -4.88 -5.92
CA GLY A 90 -2.35 -4.10 -7.06
C GLY A 90 -1.21 -3.61 -7.97
N VAL A 91 -0.06 -3.20 -7.39
CA VAL A 91 1.12 -2.82 -8.17
C VAL A 91 1.71 -4.01 -8.92
N PHE A 92 1.87 -5.16 -8.26
CA PHE A 92 2.40 -6.37 -8.90
C PHE A 92 1.47 -6.90 -9.99
N ALA A 93 0.16 -6.97 -9.71
CA ALA A 93 -0.85 -7.32 -10.70
C ALA A 93 -0.82 -6.36 -11.89
N PHE A 94 -0.66 -5.05 -11.68
CA PHE A 94 -0.56 -4.07 -12.77
C PHE A 94 0.67 -4.30 -13.66
N VAL A 95 1.82 -4.66 -13.09
CA VAL A 95 3.04 -4.96 -13.85
C VAL A 95 2.84 -6.20 -14.73
N GLU A 96 2.26 -7.27 -14.16
CA GLU A 96 2.02 -8.52 -14.88
C GLU A 96 0.94 -8.38 -15.95
N ILE A 97 -0.18 -7.74 -15.62
CA ILE A 97 -1.28 -7.49 -16.56
C ILE A 97 -0.79 -6.65 -17.73
N ARG A 98 0.02 -5.61 -17.48
CA ARG A 98 0.57 -4.78 -18.56
C ARG A 98 1.45 -5.59 -19.51
N ALA A 99 2.23 -6.54 -19.00
CA ALA A 99 3.11 -7.37 -19.82
C ALA A 99 2.32 -8.36 -20.71
N ASN A 100 1.19 -8.88 -20.23
CA ASN A 100 0.43 -9.93 -20.93
C ASN A 100 -0.75 -9.39 -21.75
N PHE A 101 -1.42 -8.33 -21.29
CA PHE A 101 -2.61 -7.76 -21.93
C PHE A 101 -2.37 -6.36 -22.53
N GLY A 102 -1.16 -5.81 -22.43
CA GLY A 102 -0.86 -4.45 -22.88
C GLY A 102 -1.06 -4.22 -24.38
N THR A 103 -1.01 -5.27 -25.19
CA THR A 103 -1.20 -5.25 -26.65
C THR A 103 -2.65 -5.53 -27.07
N ASN A 104 -3.51 -6.00 -26.16
CA ASN A 104 -4.91 -6.28 -26.47
C ASN A 104 -5.71 -4.97 -26.43
N ALA A 105 -6.13 -4.49 -27.61
CA ALA A 105 -6.81 -3.21 -27.78
C ALA A 105 -8.17 -3.13 -27.07
N ASP A 106 -8.84 -4.27 -26.88
CA ASP A 106 -10.18 -4.31 -26.30
C ASP A 106 -10.14 -4.32 -24.76
N ILE A 107 -9.14 -4.99 -24.17
CA ILE A 107 -9.06 -5.22 -22.72
C ILE A 107 -8.22 -4.13 -22.02
N ALA A 108 -7.13 -3.67 -22.64
CA ALA A 108 -6.23 -2.67 -22.06
C ALA A 108 -6.91 -1.36 -21.59
N PRO A 109 -7.87 -0.76 -22.33
CA PRO A 109 -8.54 0.48 -21.89
C PRO A 109 -9.46 0.28 -20.69
N LEU A 110 -9.95 -0.93 -20.44
CA LEU A 110 -10.80 -1.25 -19.28
C LEU A 110 -9.96 -1.57 -18.03
N LEU A 111 -8.88 -2.33 -18.18
CA LEU A 111 -8.05 -2.76 -17.05
C LEU A 111 -7.26 -1.62 -16.41
N LYS A 112 -6.70 -0.69 -17.19
CA LYS A 112 -5.89 0.43 -16.67
C LYS A 112 -6.64 1.31 -15.68
N PRO A 113 -7.82 1.91 -16.00
CA PRO A 113 -8.53 2.77 -15.06
C PRO A 113 -9.05 1.99 -13.86
N MET A 114 -9.44 0.72 -14.03
CA MET A 114 -9.87 -0.11 -12.91
C MET A 114 -8.73 -0.38 -11.92
N LEU A 115 -7.55 -0.76 -12.40
CA LEU A 115 -6.38 -0.96 -11.54
C LEU A 115 -5.94 0.35 -10.86
N ALA A 116 -5.99 1.48 -11.59
CA ALA A 116 -5.72 2.80 -11.00
C ALA A 116 -6.73 3.16 -9.90
N ALA A 117 -8.01 2.91 -10.13
CA ALA A 117 -9.07 3.12 -9.13
C ALA A 117 -8.87 2.25 -7.89
N ARG A 118 -8.40 1.00 -8.04
CA ARG A 118 -8.05 0.14 -6.91
C ARG A 118 -6.86 0.66 -6.11
N LEU A 119 -5.81 1.13 -6.79
CA LEU A 119 -4.67 1.74 -6.09
C LEU A 119 -5.11 2.97 -5.30
N ALA A 120 -5.97 3.82 -5.89
CA ALA A 120 -6.57 4.95 -5.19
C ALA A 120 -7.41 4.51 -3.98
N ALA A 121 -8.23 3.46 -4.13
CA ALA A 121 -9.03 2.91 -3.05
C ALA A 121 -8.16 2.29 -1.93
N ALA A 122 -7.04 1.64 -2.28
CA ALA A 122 -6.09 1.10 -1.30
C ALA A 122 -5.45 2.21 -0.45
N VAL A 123 -5.05 3.31 -1.10
CA VAL A 123 -4.56 4.51 -0.42
C VAL A 123 -5.66 5.09 0.48
N LEU A 124 -6.90 5.16 0.00
CA LEU A 124 -8.03 5.66 0.79
C LEU A 124 -8.28 4.81 2.04
N ILE A 125 -8.24 3.47 1.93
CA ILE A 125 -8.36 2.56 3.10
C ILE A 125 -7.25 2.85 4.11
N GLY A 126 -6.00 2.96 3.64
CA GLY A 126 -4.86 3.30 4.49
C GLY A 126 -5.04 4.64 5.20
N LEU A 127 -5.44 5.68 4.46
CA LEU A 127 -5.66 7.02 5.01
C LEU A 127 -6.80 7.05 6.04
N LEU A 128 -7.92 6.36 5.79
CA LEU A 128 -9.02 6.24 6.75
C LEU A 128 -8.56 5.59 8.06
N ALA A 129 -7.71 4.57 7.97
CA ALA A 129 -7.11 3.93 9.12
C ALA A 129 -6.17 4.88 9.88
N SER A 130 -5.30 5.57 9.15
CA SER A 130 -4.34 6.51 9.69
C SER A 130 -4.99 7.69 10.42
N VAL A 131 -6.00 8.32 9.81
CA VAL A 131 -6.72 9.46 10.38
C VAL A 131 -7.33 9.12 11.75
N ALA A 132 -7.87 7.91 11.92
CA ALA A 132 -8.43 7.47 13.19
C ALA A 132 -7.40 7.38 14.32
N VAL A 133 -6.13 7.11 14.00
CA VAL A 133 -5.03 7.05 14.97
C VAL A 133 -4.46 8.43 15.23
N TRP A 134 -4.18 9.18 14.17
CA TRP A 134 -3.51 10.48 14.28
C TRP A 134 -4.39 11.57 14.90
N ALA A 135 -5.72 11.42 14.83
CA ALA A 135 -6.65 12.29 15.53
C ALA A 135 -6.53 12.19 17.07
N ARG A 136 -5.93 11.11 17.61
CA ARG A 136 -5.80 10.91 19.07
C ARG A 136 -4.57 11.57 19.68
N ASN A 137 -3.49 11.73 18.91
CA ASN A 137 -2.24 12.31 19.40
C ASN A 137 -1.60 13.20 18.32
N PRO A 138 -1.58 14.54 18.48
CA PRO A 138 -1.06 15.46 17.47
C PRO A 138 0.44 15.26 17.21
N ARG A 139 1.21 14.72 18.16
CA ARG A 139 2.65 14.46 17.99
C ARG A 139 2.92 13.37 16.94
N SER A 140 1.97 12.45 16.73
CA SER A 140 2.10 11.38 15.73
C SER A 140 2.24 11.94 14.30
N TRP A 141 1.60 13.08 13.99
CA TRP A 141 1.69 13.73 12.67
C TRP A 141 3.11 14.07 12.27
N ARG A 142 3.97 14.47 13.22
CA ARG A 142 5.37 14.78 12.92
C ARG A 142 6.09 13.54 12.38
N LEU A 143 5.90 12.39 12.99
CA LEU A 143 6.52 11.13 12.52
C LEU A 143 6.00 10.73 11.15
N VAL A 144 4.70 10.94 10.90
CA VAL A 144 4.09 10.67 9.60
C VAL A 144 4.72 11.53 8.52
N PHE A 145 4.79 12.85 8.73
CA PHE A 145 5.38 13.75 7.75
C PHE A 145 6.85 13.41 7.47
N VAL A 146 7.63 13.08 8.52
CA VAL A 146 9.03 12.65 8.33
C VAL A 146 9.09 11.32 7.57
N GLY A 147 8.26 10.34 7.93
CA GLY A 147 8.20 9.05 7.24
C GLY A 147 7.82 9.19 5.75
N VAL A 148 6.79 9.98 5.45
CA VAL A 148 6.36 10.28 4.08
C VAL A 148 7.45 11.06 3.33
N ALA A 149 8.08 12.05 3.97
CA ALA A 149 9.18 12.81 3.36
C ALA A 149 10.38 11.91 3.03
N MET A 150 10.68 10.89 3.84
CA MET A 150 11.72 9.90 3.54
C MET A 150 11.35 8.95 2.39
N LEU A 151 10.06 8.68 2.17
CA LEU A 151 9.58 7.88 1.05
C LEU A 151 9.51 8.67 -0.27
N LEU A 152 9.35 9.99 -0.19
CA LEU A 152 9.18 10.87 -1.35
C LEU A 152 10.31 10.74 -2.40
N PRO A 153 11.62 10.69 -2.05
CA PRO A 153 12.69 10.49 -3.03
C PRO A 153 12.57 9.17 -3.78
N VAL A 154 12.19 8.09 -3.09
CA VAL A 154 12.02 6.76 -3.70
C VAL A 154 10.86 6.80 -4.68
N VAL A 155 9.72 7.37 -4.27
CA VAL A 155 8.54 7.54 -5.14
C VAL A 155 8.86 8.43 -6.34
N ALA A 156 9.60 9.52 -6.15
CA ALA A 156 10.00 10.44 -7.20
C ALA A 156 10.92 9.75 -8.23
N VAL A 157 11.94 9.02 -7.78
CA VAL A 157 12.85 8.27 -8.66
C VAL A 157 12.11 7.20 -9.44
N VAL A 158 11.25 6.41 -8.78
CA VAL A 158 10.43 5.39 -9.46
C VAL A 158 9.45 6.02 -10.45
N GLY A 159 8.82 7.14 -10.09
CA GLY A 159 7.90 7.89 -10.95
C GLY A 159 8.59 8.46 -12.19
N LEU A 160 9.74 9.12 -12.01
CA LEU A 160 10.55 9.67 -13.10
C LEU A 160 11.06 8.56 -14.03
N ALA A 161 11.50 7.42 -13.49
CA ALA A 161 11.92 6.28 -14.28
C ALA A 161 10.77 5.72 -15.15
N ARG A 162 9.52 5.81 -14.69
CA ARG A 162 8.33 5.34 -15.44
C ARG A 162 7.83 6.32 -16.49
N LEU A 163 8.04 7.63 -16.32
CA LEU A 163 7.62 8.65 -17.29
C LEU A 163 8.48 8.68 -18.56
N GLY A 164 9.61 7.96 -18.58
CA GLY A 164 10.50 7.92 -19.75
C GLY A 164 11.22 9.24 -20.03
N THR A 165 11.03 10.25 -19.18
CA THR A 165 11.60 11.61 -19.30
C THR A 165 13.08 11.67 -18.91
N GLY A 166 13.87 10.66 -19.27
CA GLY A 166 15.32 10.76 -19.27
C GLY A 166 15.95 10.75 -17.87
N LEU A 167 16.06 9.55 -17.28
CA LEU A 167 17.36 9.27 -16.68
C LEU A 167 18.34 9.30 -17.87
N PRO A 168 19.42 10.12 -17.86
CA PRO A 168 20.35 10.28 -18.98
C PRO A 168 21.14 9.00 -19.34
N MET A 169 20.67 7.83 -18.89
CA MET A 169 21.23 6.51 -19.09
C MET A 169 21.01 5.90 -20.47
N SER A 170 20.29 6.59 -21.37
CA SER A 170 20.19 6.22 -22.79
C SER A 170 21.30 6.81 -23.65
N THR A 171 22.29 7.51 -23.08
CA THR A 171 23.46 7.96 -23.83
C THR A 171 24.24 6.76 -24.43
N PRO A 172 24.75 6.88 -25.66
CA PRO A 172 25.43 5.81 -26.39
C PRO A 172 26.55 5.10 -25.59
N ARG A 173 26.70 3.79 -25.83
CA ARG A 173 27.58 2.83 -25.11
C ARG A 173 29.06 2.95 -25.50
N GLU A 174 29.59 4.15 -25.63
CA GLU A 174 30.86 4.35 -26.34
C GLU A 174 32.12 4.08 -25.49
N THR A 175 32.01 3.91 -24.17
CA THR A 175 33.17 3.67 -23.30
C THR A 175 33.18 2.25 -22.70
N PRO A 176 34.28 1.49 -22.89
CA PRO A 176 34.52 0.26 -22.14
C PRO A 176 34.47 0.55 -20.63
N GLY A 177 33.58 -0.13 -19.91
CA GLY A 177 33.38 0.06 -18.46
C GLY A 177 32.12 0.84 -18.06
N ALA A 178 31.45 1.54 -18.97
CA ALA A 178 30.20 2.25 -18.67
C ALA A 178 29.09 1.33 -18.14
N GLU A 179 29.04 0.08 -18.62
CA GLU A 179 28.05 -0.90 -18.16
C GLU A 179 28.26 -1.32 -16.70
N ALA A 180 29.51 -1.56 -16.29
CA ALA A 180 29.83 -1.91 -14.92
C ALA A 180 29.48 -0.75 -13.96
N VAL A 181 29.82 0.49 -14.33
CA VAL A 181 29.45 1.68 -13.55
C VAL A 181 27.94 1.81 -13.43
N ARG A 182 27.19 1.61 -14.53
CA ARG A 182 25.72 1.66 -14.50
C ARG A 182 25.11 0.60 -13.58
N ILE A 183 25.59 -0.64 -13.64
CA ILE A 183 25.13 -1.72 -12.76
C ILE A 183 25.43 -1.37 -11.30
N ALA A 184 26.64 -0.88 -11.00
CA ALA A 184 27.01 -0.45 -9.66
C ALA A 184 26.11 0.69 -9.13
N VAL A 185 25.79 1.68 -9.99
CA VAL A 185 24.87 2.77 -9.64
C VAL A 185 23.46 2.24 -9.35
N TRP A 186 22.93 1.29 -10.14
CA TRP A 186 21.61 0.70 -9.88
C TRP A 186 21.57 -0.12 -8.60
N LEU A 187 22.61 -0.90 -8.32
CA LEU A 187 22.72 -1.66 -7.07
C LEU A 187 22.77 -0.71 -5.88
N LEU A 188 23.61 0.33 -5.95
CA LEU A 188 23.71 1.34 -4.88
C LEU A 188 22.39 2.08 -4.67
N ALA A 189 21.75 2.53 -5.75
CA ALA A 189 20.44 3.17 -5.69
C ALA A 189 19.36 2.23 -5.11
N GLY A 190 19.41 0.94 -5.45
CA GLY A 190 18.53 -0.08 -4.89
C GLY A 190 18.72 -0.24 -3.37
N VAL A 191 19.96 -0.36 -2.90
CA VAL A 191 20.29 -0.46 -1.47
C VAL A 191 19.84 0.78 -0.70
N ILE A 192 20.13 1.98 -1.22
CA ILE A 192 19.68 3.25 -0.63
C ILE A 192 18.15 3.30 -0.60
N GLY A 193 17.50 2.91 -1.70
CA GLY A 193 16.04 2.85 -1.80
C GLY A 193 15.42 1.92 -0.76
N ILE A 194 15.97 0.71 -0.57
CA ILE A 194 15.52 -0.23 0.47
C ILE A 194 15.70 0.39 1.87
N GLY A 195 16.84 1.03 2.13
CA GLY A 195 17.10 1.73 3.39
C GLY A 195 16.08 2.83 3.68
N LEU A 196 15.76 3.67 2.69
CA LEU A 196 14.76 4.73 2.80
C LEU A 196 13.34 4.18 2.99
N VAL A 197 12.97 3.13 2.25
CA VAL A 197 11.67 2.47 2.41
C VAL A 197 11.53 1.85 3.79
N SER A 198 12.58 1.19 4.28
CA SER A 198 12.60 0.58 5.61
C SER A 198 12.52 1.64 6.71
N ALA A 199 13.33 2.71 6.63
CA ALA A 199 13.30 3.81 7.59
C ALA A 199 11.95 4.54 7.60
N GLY A 200 11.42 4.86 6.41
CA GLY A 200 10.10 5.49 6.28
C GLY A 200 8.99 4.59 6.82
N GLY A 201 8.99 3.30 6.47
CA GLY A 201 8.05 2.32 7.00
C GLY A 201 8.11 2.18 8.52
N HIS A 202 9.31 2.13 9.09
CA HIS A 202 9.52 2.07 10.54
C HIS A 202 8.97 3.32 11.25
N LEU A 203 9.21 4.52 10.71
CA LEU A 203 8.66 5.76 11.27
C LEU A 203 7.13 5.81 11.19
N LEU A 204 6.55 5.31 10.09
CA LEU A 204 5.10 5.19 9.96
C LEU A 204 4.53 4.22 10.99
N ILE A 205 5.12 3.04 11.18
CA ILE A 205 4.70 2.07 12.22
C ILE A 205 4.81 2.69 13.61
N ARG A 206 5.93 3.34 13.92
CA ARG A 206 6.13 4.01 15.21
C ARG A 206 5.10 5.13 15.46
N SER A 207 4.61 5.78 14.42
CA SER A 207 3.50 6.75 14.55
C SER A 207 2.21 6.10 15.05
N TYR A 208 1.94 4.84 14.68
CA TYR A 208 0.80 4.08 15.20
C TYR A 208 1.00 3.69 16.66
N GLU A 209 2.23 3.34 17.04
CA GLU A 209 2.58 3.01 18.43
C GLU A 209 2.40 4.21 19.37
N LEU A 210 2.77 5.42 18.95
CA LEU A 210 2.54 6.65 19.73
C LEU A 210 1.06 7.02 19.89
N GLY A 211 0.19 6.51 19.01
CA GLY A 211 -1.25 6.69 19.10
C GLY A 211 -1.94 5.70 20.04
N ARG A 212 -1.18 4.79 20.67
CA ARG A 212 -1.70 3.84 21.66
C ARG A 212 -2.06 4.55 22.96
N PRO A 213 -3.18 4.17 23.62
CA PRO A 213 -3.67 4.83 24.81
C PRO A 213 -2.68 4.75 25.98
N GLU A 214 -1.93 3.64 26.07
CA GLU A 214 -0.95 3.43 27.15
C GLU A 214 0.16 4.50 27.17
N ASN A 215 0.49 5.07 26.01
CA ASN A 215 1.51 6.10 25.87
C ASN A 215 0.98 7.52 26.11
N ILE A 216 -0.33 7.73 26.04
CA ILE A 216 -0.94 9.05 26.24
C ILE A 216 -1.07 9.36 27.74
N ASP A 217 -1.45 8.36 28.53
CA ASP A 217 -1.68 8.53 29.97
C ASP A 217 -0.37 8.70 30.75
N GLY A 218 0.74 8.10 30.28
CA GLY A 218 2.05 8.19 30.92
C GLY A 218 2.75 9.55 30.77
N ASP A 219 2.35 10.37 29.81
CA ASP A 219 2.91 11.72 29.59
C ASP A 219 2.23 12.80 30.46
N ALA A 220 1.13 12.46 31.14
CA ALA A 220 0.34 13.37 31.97
C ALA A 220 0.69 13.35 33.47
N SER A 221 1.61 12.46 33.88
CA SER A 221 2.14 12.34 35.25
C SER A 221 3.53 12.96 35.37
#